data_AF-A0A917DJV8-F1
#
_entry.id   AF-A0A917DJV8-F1
#
_cell.length_a   1.000
_cell.length_b   1.000
_cell.length_c   1.000
_cell.angle_alpha   90.00
_cell.angle_beta   90.00
_cell.angle_gamma   90.00
#
_symmetry.space_group_name_H-M   'P 1'
#
loop_
_entity.id
_entity.type
_entity.pdbx_description
1 polymer ?
#
loop_
_entity_poly.entity_id
_entity_poly.type
_entity_poly.pdbx_seq_one_letter_code
_entity_poly.pdbx_strand_id
1 'polypeptide(L)'
;MDKAKIAEILAPASLERQAEQEERVRFSFFDTLRRAARHIPFARDVVASYYCALDPETPRASKGILLAALAYFVLPIDIVPDFLFGLGFTDDIAVLWAAFGAVRHNIKPEHYVRANEALGETHKPA
;
A
#
# COMPACT_ATOMS: atom_id res chain seq x y z
N MET A 1 -29.96 -19.38 5.90
CA MET A 1 -28.74 -19.47 6.73
C MET A 1 -29.12 -19.00 8.13
N ASP A 2 -29.14 -19.89 9.12
CA ASP A 2 -29.66 -19.60 10.46
C ASP A 2 -28.76 -18.64 11.22
N LYS A 3 -29.34 -17.53 11.71
CA LYS A 3 -28.64 -16.56 12.59
C LYS A 3 -28.07 -17.23 13.86
N ALA A 4 -28.69 -18.31 14.33
CA ALA A 4 -28.22 -19.10 15.46
C ALA A 4 -26.87 -19.78 15.19
N LYS A 5 -26.64 -20.31 13.98
CA LYS A 5 -25.34 -20.88 13.59
C LYS A 5 -24.24 -19.84 13.48
N ILE A 6 -24.56 -18.63 13.04
CA ILE A 6 -23.59 -17.53 12.95
C ILE A 6 -23.17 -17.08 14.36
N ALA A 7 -24.12 -16.99 15.30
CA ALA A 7 -23.83 -16.62 16.68
C ALA A 7 -22.99 -17.67 17.43
N GLU A 8 -23.19 -18.96 17.15
CA GLU A 8 -22.38 -20.05 17.70
C GLU A 8 -20.94 -20.04 17.16
N ILE A 9 -20.75 -19.72 15.88
CA ILE A 9 -19.43 -19.57 15.25
C ILE A 9 -18.70 -18.31 15.76
N LEU A 10 -19.44 -17.25 16.07
CA LEU A 10 -18.90 -15.98 16.62
C LEU A 10 -18.76 -15.99 18.15
N ALA A 11 -19.08 -17.10 18.83
CA ALA A 11 -18.85 -17.21 20.26
C ALA A 11 -17.36 -16.99 20.55
N PRO A 12 -17.00 -16.07 21.47
CA PRO A 12 -15.61 -15.71 21.69
C PRO A 12 -14.81 -16.96 22.11
N ALA A 13 -13.75 -17.25 21.36
CA ALA A 13 -12.78 -18.27 21.76
C ALA A 13 -12.24 -17.94 23.18
N SER A 14 -11.78 -18.96 23.92
CA SER A 14 -11.16 -18.74 25.23
C SER A 14 -10.05 -17.68 25.15
N LEU A 15 -9.87 -16.89 26.22
CA LEU A 15 -8.89 -15.79 26.27
C LEU A 15 -7.48 -16.22 25.83
N GLU A 16 -7.08 -17.46 26.17
CA GLU A 16 -5.81 -18.06 25.72
C GLU A 16 -5.74 -18.24 24.19
N ARG A 17 -6.81 -18.77 23.57
CA ARG A 17 -6.90 -18.92 22.11
C ARG A 17 -6.95 -17.56 21.40
N GLN A 18 -7.54 -16.54 22.02
CA GLN A 18 -7.55 -15.18 21.48
C GLN A 18 -6.14 -14.58 21.45
N ALA A 19 -5.35 -14.76 22.52
CA ALA A 19 -3.97 -14.29 22.59
C ALA A 19 -3.07 -14.98 21.54
N GLU A 20 -3.18 -16.31 21.41
CA GLU A 20 -2.46 -17.07 20.38
C GLU A 20 -2.83 -16.63 18.95
N GLN A 21 -4.12 -16.37 18.71
CA GLN A 21 -4.60 -15.85 17.44
C GLN A 21 -4.07 -14.44 17.16
N GLU A 22 -4.07 -13.56 18.16
CA GLU A 22 -3.53 -12.20 18.02
C GLU A 22 -2.04 -12.23 17.64
N GLU A 23 -1.23 -13.02 18.35
CA GLU A 23 0.20 -13.14 18.09
C GLU A 23 0.47 -13.66 16.68
N ARG A 24 -0.27 -14.70 16.26
CA ARG A 24 -0.17 -15.27 14.90
C ARG A 24 -0.57 -14.27 13.82
N VAL A 25 -1.64 -13.51 14.04
CA VAL A 25 -2.09 -12.47 13.10
C VAL A 25 -1.05 -11.36 13.01
N ARG A 26 -0.54 -10.86 14.14
CA ARG A 26 0.48 -9.80 14.17
C ARG A 26 1.76 -10.22 13.43
N PHE A 27 2.19 -11.47 13.60
CA PHE A 27 3.35 -12.00 12.92
C PHE A 27 3.13 -12.13 11.39
N SER A 28 1.94 -12.55 10.97
CA SER A 28 1.62 -12.81 9.56
C SER A 28 1.00 -11.62 8.80
N PHE A 29 0.66 -10.54 9.50
CA PHE A 29 -0.05 -9.39 8.95
C PHE A 29 0.75 -8.73 7.82
N PHE A 30 2.01 -8.38 8.10
CA PHE A 30 2.87 -7.71 7.12
C PHE A 30 3.14 -8.58 5.90
N ASP A 31 3.31 -9.90 6.09
CA ASP A 31 3.45 -10.84 4.98
C ASP A 31 2.21 -10.90 4.11
N THR A 32 1.03 -10.87 4.73
CA THR A 32 -0.26 -10.85 4.02
C THR A 32 -0.44 -9.55 3.27
N LEU A 33 -0.15 -8.41 3.90
CA LEU A 33 -0.20 -7.09 3.28
C LEU A 33 0.74 -7.01 2.07
N ARG A 34 1.98 -7.48 2.24
CA ARG A 34 2.98 -7.53 1.16
C ARG A 34 2.53 -8.44 0.01
N ARG A 35 1.93 -9.60 0.32
CA ARG A 35 1.34 -10.51 -0.68
C ARG A 35 0.22 -9.83 -1.46
N ALA A 36 -0.68 -9.14 -0.77
CA ALA A 36 -1.77 -8.41 -1.39
C ALA A 36 -1.26 -7.26 -2.27
N ALA A 37 -0.27 -6.49 -1.80
CA ALA A 37 0.32 -5.39 -2.53
C ALA A 37 0.90 -5.82 -3.89
N ARG A 38 1.51 -7.01 -4.00
CA ARG A 38 2.02 -7.54 -5.28
C ARG A 38 0.95 -7.76 -6.35
N HIS A 39 -0.32 -7.88 -5.97
CA HIS A 39 -1.41 -8.02 -6.93
C HIS A 39 -1.99 -6.67 -7.37
N ILE A 40 -1.58 -5.57 -6.74
CA ILE A 40 -2.02 -4.22 -7.12
C ILE A 40 -1.15 -3.75 -8.29
N PRO A 41 -1.74 -3.44 -9.46
CA PRO A 41 -0.99 -2.83 -10.54
C PRO A 41 -0.36 -1.53 -10.02
N PHE A 42 0.89 -1.25 -10.38
CA PHE A 42 1.68 -0.09 -9.91
C PHE A 42 2.22 -0.14 -8.47
N ALA A 43 2.03 -1.23 -7.70
CA ALA A 43 2.59 -1.33 -6.35
C ALA A 43 4.12 -1.16 -6.33
N ARG A 44 4.82 -1.75 -7.31
CA ARG A 44 6.26 -1.59 -7.49
C ARG A 44 6.65 -0.11 -7.68
N ASP A 45 5.88 0.61 -8.47
CA ASP A 45 6.13 2.03 -8.78
C ASP A 45 5.89 2.91 -7.55
N VAL A 46 4.86 2.64 -6.75
CA VAL A 46 4.59 3.33 -5.48
C VAL A 46 5.71 3.08 -4.47
N VAL A 47 6.18 1.83 -4.34
CA VAL A 47 7.27 1.52 -3.41
C VAL A 47 8.60 2.11 -3.90
N ALA A 48 8.87 2.12 -5.20
CA ALA A 48 10.05 2.79 -5.76
C ALA A 48 10.00 4.32 -5.56
N SER A 49 8.80 4.91 -5.67
CA SER A 49 8.52 6.33 -5.39
C SER A 49 8.87 6.70 -3.95
N TYR A 50 8.52 5.82 -3.00
CA TYR A 50 8.92 5.96 -1.59
C TYR A 50 10.44 5.95 -1.41
N TYR A 51 11.15 5.01 -2.04
CA TYR A 51 12.62 4.99 -1.95
C TYR A 51 13.28 6.19 -2.63
N CYS A 52 12.72 6.68 -3.73
CA CYS A 52 13.14 7.92 -4.39
C CYS A 52 12.93 9.14 -3.48
N ALA A 53 11.80 9.22 -2.77
CA ALA A 53 11.55 10.33 -1.83
C ALA A 53 12.59 10.38 -0.69
N LEU A 54 13.13 9.22 -0.29
CA LEU A 54 14.15 9.09 0.75
C LEU A 54 15.60 9.25 0.24
N ASP A 55 15.85 9.20 -1.08
CA ASP A 55 17.20 9.33 -1.65
C ASP A 55 17.73 10.76 -1.43
N PRO A 56 18.87 10.98 -0.74
CA PRO A 56 19.45 12.30 -0.55
C PRO A 56 19.71 13.05 -1.88
N GLU A 57 20.01 12.34 -2.96
CA GLU A 57 20.31 12.92 -4.28
C GLU A 57 19.06 13.38 -5.04
N THR A 58 17.84 13.00 -4.62
CA THR A 58 16.63 13.42 -5.30
C THR A 58 16.38 14.92 -5.10
N PRO A 59 16.08 15.69 -6.18
CA PRO A 59 15.78 17.11 -6.08
C PRO A 59 14.66 17.39 -5.09
N ARG A 60 14.79 18.48 -4.31
CA ARG A 60 13.83 18.84 -3.25
C ARG A 60 12.39 18.99 -3.77
N ALA A 61 12.23 19.54 -4.97
CA ALA A 61 10.92 19.67 -5.61
C ALA A 61 10.28 18.29 -5.86
N SER A 62 11.04 17.34 -6.39
CA SER A 62 10.58 15.98 -6.65
C SER A 62 10.28 15.22 -5.35
N LYS A 63 11.10 15.41 -4.31
CA LYS A 63 10.79 14.87 -2.96
C LYS A 63 9.46 15.40 -2.43
N GLY A 64 9.21 16.70 -2.55
CA GLY A 64 7.97 17.32 -2.11
C GLY A 64 6.75 16.71 -2.80
N ILE A 65 6.81 16.56 -4.12
CA ILE A 65 5.72 15.96 -4.92
C ILE A 65 5.51 14.49 -4.54
N LEU A 66 6.58 13.71 -4.40
CA LEU A 66 6.51 12.30 -4.02
C LEU A 66 5.92 12.12 -2.63
N LEU A 67 6.37 12.91 -1.64
CA LEU A 67 5.85 12.86 -0.29
C LEU A 67 4.38 13.28 -0.22
N ALA A 68 3.97 14.30 -0.99
CA ALA A 68 2.57 14.70 -1.08
C ALA A 68 1.70 13.59 -1.70
N ALA A 69 2.15 12.97 -2.79
CA ALA A 69 1.45 11.86 -3.44
C ALA A 69 1.36 10.61 -2.54
N LEU A 70 2.44 10.27 -1.82
CA LEU A 70 2.46 9.16 -0.87
C LEU A 70 1.59 9.44 0.36
N ALA A 71 1.59 10.67 0.88
CA ALA A 71 0.71 11.06 1.96
C ALA A 71 -0.77 10.94 1.55
N TYR A 72 -1.10 11.37 0.32
CA TYR A 72 -2.43 11.19 -0.26
C TYR A 72 -2.83 9.70 -0.39
N PHE A 73 -1.87 8.82 -0.69
CA PHE A 73 -2.12 7.38 -0.81
C PHE A 73 -2.28 6.65 0.54
N VAL A 74 -1.59 7.10 1.60
CA VAL A 74 -1.52 6.40 2.91
C VAL A 74 -2.51 6.93 3.94
N LEU A 75 -2.85 8.22 3.91
CA LEU A 75 -3.89 8.75 4.80
C LEU A 75 -5.20 7.98 4.56
N PRO A 76 -5.93 7.59 5.63
CA PRO A 76 -7.20 6.91 5.47
C PRO A 76 -8.05 7.84 4.62
N ILE A 77 -8.61 7.32 3.54
CA ILE A 77 -10.01 7.49 3.15
C ILE A 77 -10.80 8.53 4.01
N ASP A 78 -10.40 9.80 4.06
CA ASP A 78 -11.08 10.89 4.82
C ASP A 78 -11.35 12.11 3.91
N ILE A 79 -10.93 12.06 2.64
CA ILE A 79 -11.45 12.92 1.56
C ILE A 79 -12.17 12.07 0.49
N VAL A 80 -11.77 10.80 0.37
CA VAL A 80 -12.25 9.83 -0.60
C VAL A 80 -13.63 9.21 -0.27
N PRO A 81 -14.07 8.95 0.99
CA PRO A 81 -15.30 8.21 1.25
C PRO A 81 -16.56 9.02 0.92
N ASP A 82 -16.52 10.35 1.07
CA ASP A 82 -17.65 11.20 0.70
C ASP A 82 -17.84 11.29 -0.83
N PHE A 83 -16.76 11.14 -1.62
CA PHE A 83 -16.81 11.15 -3.10
C PHE A 83 -17.11 9.78 -3.72
N LEU A 84 -16.81 8.68 -3.02
CA LEU A 84 -17.08 7.32 -3.51
C LEU A 84 -18.58 7.03 -3.68
N PHE A 85 -19.43 7.70 -2.91
CA PHE A 85 -20.88 7.56 -3.00
C PHE A 85 -21.52 8.37 -4.14
N GLY A 86 -20.77 9.18 -4.92
CA GLY A 86 -21.32 9.93 -6.05
C GLY A 86 -20.27 10.49 -7.02
N LEU A 87 -20.01 9.78 -8.13
CA LEU A 87 -19.44 10.31 -9.38
C LEU A 87 -18.15 11.15 -9.29
N GLY A 88 -16.96 10.53 -9.25
CA GLY A 88 -15.70 11.31 -9.31
C GLY A 88 -14.34 10.60 -9.39
N PHE A 89 -14.26 9.31 -9.74
CA PHE A 89 -13.03 8.51 -9.56
C PHE A 89 -11.82 8.88 -10.44
N THR A 90 -12.03 9.57 -11.55
CA THR A 90 -11.00 9.75 -12.58
C THR A 90 -9.99 10.85 -12.22
N ASP A 91 -10.41 11.90 -11.51
CA ASP A 91 -9.58 13.09 -11.26
C ASP A 91 -8.45 12.79 -10.26
N ASP A 92 -8.74 12.07 -9.17
CA ASP A 92 -7.75 11.73 -8.15
C ASP A 92 -6.69 10.73 -8.65
N ILE A 93 -7.10 9.74 -9.46
CA ILE A 93 -6.17 8.81 -10.11
C ILE A 93 -5.31 9.56 -11.13
N ALA A 94 -5.91 10.49 -11.88
CA ALA A 94 -5.18 11.31 -12.84
C ALA A 94 -4.14 12.21 -12.15
N VAL A 95 -4.46 12.79 -10.98
CA VAL A 95 -3.52 13.57 -10.17
C VAL A 95 -2.36 12.71 -9.68
N LEU A 96 -2.62 11.51 -9.17
CA LEU A 96 -1.55 10.58 -8.77
C LEU A 96 -0.68 10.14 -9.96
N TRP A 97 -1.30 9.84 -11.10
CA TRP A 97 -0.60 9.50 -12.34
C TRP A 97 0.25 10.66 -12.86
N ALA A 98 -0.27 11.89 -12.82
CA ALA A 98 0.45 13.08 -13.23
C ALA A 98 1.63 13.37 -12.29
N ALA A 99 1.44 13.25 -10.98
CA ALA A 99 2.49 13.40 -9.99
C ALA A 99 3.60 12.37 -10.21
N PHE A 100 3.24 11.10 -10.40
CA PHE A 100 4.18 10.04 -10.75
C PHE A 100 4.92 10.35 -12.06
N GLY A 101 4.19 10.73 -13.11
CA GLY A 101 4.75 11.09 -14.40
C GLY A 101 5.74 12.25 -14.34
N ALA A 102 5.45 13.27 -13.53
CA ALA A 102 6.31 14.44 -13.34
C ALA A 102 7.64 14.11 -12.66
N VAL A 103 7.66 13.09 -11.79
CA VAL A 103 8.85 12.73 -11.00
C VAL A 103 9.54 11.45 -11.48
N ARG A 104 8.94 10.71 -12.42
CA ARG A 104 9.44 9.41 -12.89
C ARG A 104 10.90 9.43 -13.35
N HIS A 105 11.37 10.55 -13.89
CA HIS A 105 12.75 10.70 -14.36
C HIS A 105 13.78 10.67 -13.21
N ASN A 106 13.35 10.99 -11.99
CA ASN A 106 14.20 10.89 -10.79
C ASN A 106 14.16 9.49 -10.15
N ILE A 107 13.23 8.62 -10.57
CA ILE A 107 13.14 7.26 -10.05
C ILE A 107 14.17 6.40 -10.79
N LYS A 108 15.36 6.33 -10.20
CA LYS A 108 16.49 5.52 -10.67
C LYS A 108 16.27 4.00 -10.51
N PRO A 109 17.00 3.16 -11.27
CA PRO A 109 16.96 1.70 -11.13
C PRO A 109 17.18 1.19 -9.71
N GLU A 110 18.04 1.84 -8.91
CA GLU A 110 18.31 1.40 -7.53
C GLU A 110 17.05 1.46 -6.65
N HIS A 111 16.17 2.43 -6.86
CA HIS A 111 14.90 2.52 -6.13
C HIS A 111 13.97 1.34 -6.44
N TYR A 112 13.97 0.89 -7.69
CA TYR A 112 13.18 -0.26 -8.11
C TYR A 112 13.75 -1.59 -7.59
N VAL A 113 15.08 -1.71 -7.46
CA VAL A 113 15.69 -2.88 -6.81
C VAL A 113 15.21 -2.98 -5.36
N ARG A 114 15.30 -1.88 -4.61
CA ARG A 114 14.80 -1.82 -3.22
C ARG A 114 13.29 -2.08 -3.14
N ALA A 115 12.51 -1.62 -4.12
CA ALA A 115 11.07 -1.90 -4.19
C ALA A 115 10.78 -3.40 -4.36
N ASN A 116 11.50 -4.07 -5.26
CA ASN A 116 11.37 -5.50 -5.47
C ASN A 116 11.76 -6.29 -4.19
N GLU A 117 12.85 -5.90 -3.55
CA GLU A 117 13.28 -6.45 -2.26
C GLU A 117 12.25 -6.22 -1.14
N ALA A 118 11.52 -5.11 -1.16
CA ALA A 118 10.46 -4.78 -0.21
C ALA A 118 9.10 -5.41 -0.55
N LEU A 119 8.90 -5.90 -1.78
CA LEU A 119 7.70 -6.64 -2.19
C LEU A 119 7.92 -8.16 -2.20
N GLY A 120 9.17 -8.60 -2.15
CA GLY A 120 9.55 -10.02 -2.11
C GLY A 120 9.56 -10.62 -3.50
N GLU A 121 9.70 -9.75 -4.50
CA GLU A 121 9.89 -10.11 -5.88
C GLU A 121 11.38 -10.37 -6.07
N THR A 122 11.81 -11.60 -5.80
CA THR A 122 13.12 -12.05 -6.25
C THR A 122 13.12 -12.02 -7.77
N HIS A 123 14.04 -11.23 -8.35
CA HIS A 123 14.29 -11.08 -9.79
C HIS A 123 13.96 -12.37 -10.56
N LYS A 124 12.90 -12.35 -11.37
CA LYS A 124 12.70 -13.37 -12.40
C LYS A 124 13.48 -12.86 -13.62
N PRO A 125 14.62 -13.48 -13.99
CA PRO A 125 15.35 -13.07 -15.17
C PRO A 125 14.44 -13.25 -16.39
N ALA A 126 14.39 -12.22 -17.23
CA ALA A 126 13.82 -12.27 -18.56
C ALA A 126 14.82 -12.93 -19.53
#